data_AF-A0A3S1KSE8-F1
#
_entry.id   AF-A0A3S1KSE8-F1
#
_cell.length_a   1.000
_cell.length_b   1.000
_cell.length_c   1.000
_cell.angle_alpha   90.00
_cell.angle_beta   90.00
_cell.angle_gamma   90.00
#
_symmetry.space_group_name_H-M   'P 1'
#
loop_
_entity.id
_entity.type
_entity.pdbx_description
1 polymer ?
#
loop_
_entity_poly.entity_id
_entity_poly.type
_entity_poly.pdbx_seq_one_letter_code
_entity_poly.pdbx_strand_id
1 'polypeptide(L)' 'MKRKLNDDATMDGIMRETPAAIRVVLQHGMLCVGCPIASFHTVSDAAREHDLDEEQLRRELQAAIENGPVE' A
#
# COMPACT_ATOMS: atom_id res chain seq x y z
N MET A 1 3.21 -9.26 17.19
CA MET A 1 4.38 -8.51 16.67
C MET A 1 3.87 -7.46 15.70
N LYS A 2 4.36 -6.21 15.76
CA LYS A 2 3.99 -5.18 14.77
C LYS A 2 4.69 -5.48 13.45
N ARG A 3 3.96 -5.68 12.36
CA ARG A 3 4.53 -5.74 11.01
C ARG A 3 4.86 -4.32 10.57
N LYS A 4 6.07 -4.09 10.06
CA LYS A 4 6.51 -2.78 9.55
C LYS A 4 6.54 -2.82 8.02
N LEU A 5 6.08 -1.76 7.38
CA LEU A 5 6.17 -1.54 5.95
C LEU A 5 7.66 -1.35 5.56
N ASN A 6 8.14 -2.14 4.60
CA ASN A 6 9.48 -2.00 4.02
C ASN A 6 9.45 -0.96 2.89
N ASP A 7 10.54 -0.20 2.70
CA ASP A 7 10.67 0.80 1.65
C ASP A 7 10.69 0.17 0.24
N ASP A 8 11.23 -1.04 0.12
CA ASP A 8 11.27 -1.80 -1.14
C ASP A 8 9.96 -2.58 -1.40
N ALA A 9 8.97 -2.50 -0.51
CA ALA A 9 7.71 -3.22 -0.69
C ALA A 9 6.92 -2.62 -1.86
N THR A 10 6.51 -3.49 -2.78
CA THR A 10 5.72 -3.10 -3.95
C THR A 10 4.25 -3.00 -3.59
N MET A 11 3.50 -2.15 -4.31
CA MET A 11 2.06 -1.97 -4.09
C MET A 11 1.30 -3.31 -4.21
N ASP A 12 1.61 -4.13 -5.21
CA ASP A 12 1.01 -5.47 -5.37
C ASP A 12 1.40 -6.41 -4.23
N GLY A 13 2.66 -6.40 -3.78
CA GLY A 13 3.12 -7.18 -2.63
C GLY A 13 2.34 -6.83 -1.36
N ILE A 14 2.25 -5.53 -1.05
CA ILE A 14 1.51 -5.01 0.11
C ILE A 14 0.04 -5.47 0.07
N MET A 15 -0.63 -5.33 -1.08
CA MET A 15 -2.04 -5.70 -1.23
C MET A 15 -2.27 -7.22 -1.17
N ARG A 16 -1.32 -8.04 -1.65
CA ARG A 16 -1.39 -9.52 -1.55
C ARG A 16 -1.20 -10.01 -0.13
N GLU A 17 -0.23 -9.44 0.58
CA GLU A 17 0.07 -9.81 1.96
C GLU A 17 -0.99 -9.28 2.94
N THR A 18 -1.57 -8.12 2.63
CA THR A 18 -2.57 -7.45 3.48
C THR A 18 -3.73 -6.94 2.62
N PRO A 19 -4.80 -7.74 2.44
CA PRO A 19 -6.00 -7.31 1.71
C PRO A 19 -6.67 -6.06 2.30
N ALA A 20 -6.47 -5.77 3.60
CA ALA A 20 -6.95 -4.53 4.22
C ALA A 20 -6.33 -3.27 3.60
N ALA A 21 -5.11 -3.35 3.06
CA ALA A 21 -4.44 -2.24 2.37
C ALA A 21 -5.17 -1.84 1.07
N ILE A 22 -5.90 -2.76 0.43
CA ILE A 22 -6.71 -2.48 -0.77
C ILE A 22 -7.71 -1.36 -0.48
N ARG A 23 -8.28 -1.31 0.73
CA ARG A 23 -9.22 -0.23 1.11
C ARG A 23 -8.55 1.14 1.12
N VAL A 24 -7.29 1.24 1.52
CA VAL A 24 -6.53 2.51 1.52
C VAL A 24 -6.31 2.96 0.08
N VAL A 25 -5.84 2.05 -0.78
CA VAL A 25 -5.62 2.29 -2.21
C VAL A 25 -6.90 2.81 -2.89
N LEU A 26 -8.05 2.15 -2.64
CA LEU A 26 -9.33 2.56 -3.22
C LEU A 26 -9.83 3.91 -2.67
N GLN A 27 -9.58 4.23 -1.40
CA GLN A 27 -9.98 5.51 -0.79
C GLN A 27 -9.23 6.70 -1.41
N HIS A 28 -7.97 6.49 -1.80
CA HIS A 28 -7.18 7.48 -2.55
C HIS A 28 -7.49 7.52 -4.05
N GLY A 29 -8.45 6.73 -4.53
CA GLY A 29 -8.80 6.65 -5.95
C GLY A 29 -7.69 6.06 -6.83
N MET A 30 -6.71 5.38 -6.22
CA MET A 30 -5.60 4.77 -6.94
C MET A 30 -6.08 3.54 -7.72
N LEU A 31 -5.57 3.40 -8.95
CA LEU A 31 -5.89 2.28 -9.85
C LEU A 31 -4.92 1.10 -9.68
N CYS A 32 -4.16 1.04 -8.59
CA CYS A 32 -3.14 0.02 -8.38
C CYS A 32 -3.74 -1.39 -8.25
N VAL A 33 -4.99 -1.52 -7.80
CA VAL A 33 -5.65 -2.82 -7.60
C VAL A 33 -5.82 -3.53 -8.94
N GLY A 34 -5.13 -4.66 -9.11
CA GLY A 34 -5.17 -5.45 -10.36
C GLY A 34 -4.35 -4.86 -11.51
N CYS A 35 -3.67 -3.73 -11.32
CA CYS A 35 -2.77 -3.19 -12.32
C CYS A 35 -1.48 -4.03 -12.37
N PRO A 36 -1.06 -4.55 -13.54
CA PRO A 36 0.16 -5.37 -13.65
C PRO A 36 1.43 -4.59 -13.31
N ILE A 37 1.38 -3.25 -13.36
CA ILE A 37 2.52 -2.38 -13.03
C ILE A 37 2.71 -2.26 -11.51
N ALA A 38 1.68 -2.52 -10.70
CA ALA A 38 1.75 -2.40 -9.24
C ALA A 38 2.80 -3.35 -8.61
N SER A 39 3.19 -4.42 -9.29
CA SER A 39 4.28 -5.32 -8.87
C SER A 39 5.67 -4.72 -9.01
N PHE A 40 5.79 -3.51 -9.58
CA PHE A 40 7.06 -2.81 -9.78
C PHE A 40 7.12 -1.45 -9.07
N HIS A 41 5.99 -0.89 -8.64
CA HIS A 41 5.96 0.40 -7.94
C HIS A 41 6.05 0.19 -6.44
N THR A 42 7.02 0.88 -5.82
CA THR A 42 7.06 1.10 -4.38
C THR A 42 5.96 2.05 -3.94
N VAL A 43 5.80 2.23 -2.63
CA VAL A 43 4.88 3.24 -2.09
C VAL A 43 5.29 4.65 -2.53
N SER A 44 6.59 4.94 -2.61
CA SER A 44 7.11 6.22 -3.07
C SER A 44 6.80 6.47 -4.56
N ASP A 45 6.94 5.44 -5.41
CA ASP A 45 6.57 5.54 -6.83
C ASP A 45 5.08 5.80 -7.00
N ALA A 46 4.24 5.06 -6.27
CA ALA A 46 2.79 5.21 -6.32
C ALA A 46 2.35 6.59 -5.81
N ALA A 47 2.93 7.09 -4.71
CA ALA A 47 2.65 8.42 -4.20
C ALA A 47 2.97 9.50 -5.23
N ARG A 48 4.13 9.39 -5.88
CA ARG A 48 4.57 10.33 -6.93
C ARG A 48 3.69 10.28 -8.17
N GLU A 49 3.29 9.11 -8.64
CA GLU A 49 2.44 8.97 -9.84
C GLU A 49 1.00 9.43 -9.63
N HIS A 50 0.51 9.29 -8.40
CA HIS A 50 -0.84 9.68 -8.02
C HIS A 50 -0.93 11.08 -7.38
N ASP A 51 0.17 11.83 -7.32
CA ASP A 51 0.26 13.17 -6.72
C ASP A 51 -0.22 13.19 -5.24
N LEU A 52 0.18 12.19 -4.47
CA LEU A 52 -0.19 12.01 -3.06
C LEU A 52 0.98 12.34 -2.12
N ASP A 53 0.65 12.72 -0.88
CA ASP A 53 1.63 12.82 0.20
C ASP A 53 2.11 11.42 0.60
N GLU A 54 3.39 11.13 0.34
CA GLU A 54 3.97 9.81 0.59
C GLU A 54 3.90 9.42 2.06
N GLU A 55 4.20 10.35 2.97
CA GLU A 55 4.20 10.03 4.40
C GLU A 55 2.81 9.66 4.91
N GLN A 56 1.78 10.38 4.47
CA GLN A 56 0.38 10.09 4.81
C GLN A 56 -0.03 8.72 4.26
N LEU A 57 0.25 8.44 2.99
CA LEU A 57 -0.04 7.15 2.39
C LEU A 57 0.65 6.00 3.15
N ARG A 58 1.93 6.15 3.49
CA ARG A 58 2.68 5.16 4.29
C ARG A 58 2.06 4.96 5.66
N ARG A 59 1.65 6.02 6.35
CA ARG A 59 0.99 5.94 7.67
C ARG A 59 -0.32 5.16 7.60
N GLU A 60 -1.14 5.40 6.58
CA GLU A 60 -2.43 4.72 6.42
C GLU A 60 -2.27 3.25 6.02
N LEU A 61 -1.33 2.94 5.11
CA LEU A 61 -0.99 1.57 4.77
C LEU A 61 -0.44 0.80 5.98
N GLN A 62 0.46 1.42 6.74
CA GLN A 62 1.00 0.85 7.97
C GLN A 62 -0.08 0.57 9.01
N ALA A 63 -1.04 1.49 9.18
CA ALA A 63 -2.19 1.28 10.06
C ALA A 63 -3.09 0.14 9.56
N ALA A 64 -3.31 0.01 8.24
CA ALA A 64 -4.07 -1.09 7.68
C ALA A 64 -3.37 -2.44 7.89
N ILE A 65 -2.04 -2.49 7.82
CA ILE A 65 -1.22 -3.67 8.10
C ILE A 65 -1.29 -4.06 9.58
N GLU A 66 -1.24 -3.09 10.49
CA GLU A 66 -1.34 -3.35 11.94
C GLU A 66 -2.74 -3.81 12.37
N ASN A 67 -3.79 -3.41 11.63
CA ASN A 67 -5.19 -3.73 11.94
C ASN A 67 -5.78 -4.87 11.08
N GLY A 68 -5.01 -5.44 10.15
CA GLY A 68 -5.43 -6.58 9.34
C GLY A 68 -5.55 -7.86 10.19
N PRO A 69 -6.39 -8.84 9.78
CA PRO A 69 -6.50 -10.10 10.51
C PRO A 69 -5.14 -10.79 10.60
N VAL A 70 -4.75 -11.16 11.81
CA VAL A 70 -3.68 -12.11 12.09
C VAL A 70 -4.22 -13.50 11.76
N GLU A 71 -3.92 -13.99 10.57
CA GLU A 71 -4.04 -15.44 10.27
C GLU A 71 -2.66 -16.10 10.38
#